data_AF-A0A847PAE5-F1
#
_entry.id   AF-A0A847PAE5-F1
#
_cell.length_a   1.000
_cell.length_b   1.000
_cell.length_c   1.000
_cell.angle_alpha   90.00
_cell.angle_beta   90.00
_cell.angle_gamma   90.00
#
_symmetry.space_group_name_H-M   'P 1'
#
loop_
_entity.id
_entity.type
_entity.pdbx_description
1 polymer ?
#
loop_
_entity_poly.entity_id
_entity_poly.type
_entity_poly.pdbx_seq_one_letter_code
_entity_poly.pdbx_strand_id
1 'polypeptide(L)'
;MKNKTKIKILSVIVALLTVSLAGLIYLSFFKDSKLKAMGYTYEQIKLLHQYDLSDRVDHYHQSLLYALTSKDFDEKNIEYYLLLESEMDYTSIINQLAVKYDLQECQTLFQFLDIHDLISLNDYPKIENLNNFETLVLCGYTPFSALTLTNQVDDETLQLFTIELNQQKADNYISYLQTGYSPETINKLHTLSVDIFNDIAEINYFEQLDALISNSKFKINNLARYIWYMDQHDCDADRAVNDVNKNLDFIEDPDFESFYQREITIINEFSLTMLVNKNHQLKSDFVPEDLIDVDATYRQHSQPLYQEAAEAFVAMSDACLIDVDRRMMIYSGYRSYETEESLYQTIIAANTPEETESEQDETETVIVDSFASRAGASEHQTGLAIDVLQKGYSHQEFHECRSSSWMEKHAHEYGYILRYPKSRAFITGYYYISYHYRYVGVKPATIMKTYNWTLEEYNLLFN
;
A
#
# COMPACT_ATOMS: atom_id res chain seq x y z
N MET A 1 -1.66 -88.51 26.58
CA MET A 1 -1.59 -87.46 25.54
C MET A 1 -2.57 -86.29 25.74
N LYS A 2 -3.77 -86.46 26.33
CA LYS A 2 -4.76 -85.37 26.46
C LYS A 2 -4.36 -84.16 27.35
N ASN A 3 -3.55 -84.34 28.40
CA ASN A 3 -3.17 -83.23 29.29
C ASN A 3 -2.05 -82.32 28.73
N LYS A 4 -1.08 -82.85 27.99
CA LYS A 4 -0.02 -82.02 27.39
C LYS A 4 -0.55 -81.10 26.28
N THR A 5 -1.55 -81.56 25.52
CA THR A 5 -2.19 -80.75 24.48
C THR A 5 -3.08 -79.66 25.09
N LYS A 6 -3.84 -79.97 26.16
CA LYS A 6 -4.62 -78.95 26.89
C LYS A 6 -3.73 -77.87 27.53
N ILE A 7 -2.60 -78.26 28.14
CA ILE A 7 -1.66 -77.30 28.75
C ILE A 7 -1.02 -76.40 27.68
N LYS A 8 -0.66 -76.93 26.50
CA LYS A 8 -0.13 -76.13 25.38
C LYS A 8 -1.17 -75.16 24.80
N ILE A 9 -2.43 -75.59 24.66
CA ILE A 9 -3.50 -74.71 24.16
C ILE A 9 -3.80 -73.61 25.19
N LEU A 10 -3.86 -73.92 26.49
CA LEU A 10 -4.08 -72.94 27.53
C LEU A 10 -2.93 -71.92 27.63
N SER A 11 -1.69 -72.35 27.46
CA SER A 11 -0.53 -71.44 27.47
C SER A 11 -0.45 -70.55 26.22
N VAL A 12 -0.89 -71.02 25.05
CA VAL A 12 -1.01 -70.19 23.84
C VAL A 12 -2.16 -69.18 23.98
N ILE A 13 -3.30 -69.57 24.55
CA ILE A 13 -4.43 -68.66 24.79
C ILE A 13 -4.08 -67.60 25.83
N VAL A 14 -3.41 -67.98 26.93
CA VAL A 14 -2.91 -67.02 27.93
C VAL A 14 -1.86 -66.10 27.32
N ALA A 15 -0.93 -66.60 26.51
CA ALA A 15 0.05 -65.77 25.81
C ALA A 15 -0.62 -64.76 24.84
N LEU A 16 -1.61 -65.20 24.05
CA LEU A 16 -2.37 -64.33 23.15
C LEU A 16 -3.21 -63.28 23.91
N LEU A 17 -3.85 -63.64 25.02
CA LEU A 17 -4.56 -62.70 25.89
C LEU A 17 -3.62 -61.69 26.54
N THR A 18 -2.42 -62.11 26.98
CA THR A 18 -1.42 -61.19 27.55
C THR A 18 -0.83 -60.25 26.50
N VAL A 19 -0.65 -60.69 25.25
CA VAL A 19 -0.17 -59.83 24.15
C VAL A 19 -1.25 -58.86 23.68
N SER A 20 -2.53 -59.29 23.67
CA SER A 20 -3.68 -58.43 23.37
C SER A 20 -3.90 -57.36 24.46
N LEU A 21 -3.80 -57.74 25.74
CA LEU A 21 -3.95 -56.80 26.85
C LEU A 21 -2.76 -55.85 26.97
N ALA A 22 -1.52 -56.34 26.77
CA ALA A 22 -0.34 -55.50 26.70
C ALA A 22 -0.37 -54.55 25.50
N GLY A 23 -0.89 -54.98 24.34
CA GLY A 23 -1.07 -54.12 23.16
C GLY A 23 -2.11 -53.01 23.38
N LEU A 24 -3.23 -53.32 24.03
CA LEU A 24 -4.27 -52.34 24.39
C LEU A 24 -3.77 -51.34 25.44
N ILE A 25 -3.04 -51.81 26.46
CA ILE A 25 -2.41 -50.96 27.48
C ILE A 25 -1.30 -50.10 26.84
N TYR A 26 -0.53 -50.65 25.91
CA TYR A 26 0.54 -49.92 25.21
C TYR A 26 -0.02 -48.84 24.28
N LEU A 27 -1.13 -49.10 23.58
CA LEU A 27 -1.85 -48.14 22.75
C LEU A 27 -2.49 -47.02 23.58
N SER A 28 -3.13 -47.34 24.72
CA SER A 28 -3.71 -46.31 25.59
C SER A 28 -2.63 -45.44 26.24
N PHE A 29 -1.50 -46.03 26.63
CA PHE A 29 -0.37 -45.29 27.21
C PHE A 29 0.26 -44.33 26.19
N PHE A 30 0.42 -44.76 24.93
CA PHE A 30 0.94 -43.89 23.87
C PHE A 30 -0.03 -42.76 23.49
N LYS A 31 -1.34 -43.04 23.42
CA LYS A 31 -2.37 -42.03 23.16
C LYS A 31 -2.42 -40.97 24.25
N ASP A 32 -2.43 -41.39 25.52
CA ASP A 32 -2.41 -40.47 26.66
C ASP A 32 -1.09 -39.68 26.73
N SER A 33 0.03 -40.29 26.35
CA SER A 33 1.32 -39.60 26.24
C SER A 33 1.31 -38.54 25.13
N LYS A 34 0.65 -38.80 23.99
CA LYS A 34 0.48 -37.83 22.91
C LYS A 34 -0.37 -36.63 23.37
N LEU A 35 -1.49 -36.89 24.04
CA LEU A 35 -2.36 -35.84 24.59
C LEU A 35 -1.66 -35.04 25.72
N LYS A 36 -0.90 -35.71 26.59
CA LYS A 36 -0.06 -35.00 27.58
C LYS A 36 0.99 -34.10 26.93
N ALA A 37 1.60 -34.56 25.83
CA ALA A 37 2.56 -33.75 25.07
C ALA A 37 1.91 -32.53 24.39
N MET A 38 0.61 -32.62 24.06
CA MET A 38 -0.18 -31.49 23.57
C MET A 38 -0.55 -30.49 24.68
N GLY A 39 -0.43 -30.85 25.97
CA GLY A 39 -0.72 -29.96 27.10
C GLY A 39 -1.93 -30.36 27.94
N TYR A 40 -2.62 -31.46 27.61
CA TYR A 40 -3.78 -31.92 28.40
C TYR A 40 -3.36 -32.50 29.76
N THR A 41 -4.05 -32.07 30.80
CA THR A 41 -3.95 -32.65 32.15
C THR A 41 -4.64 -34.02 32.21
N TYR A 42 -4.33 -34.80 33.26
CA TYR A 42 -4.91 -36.13 33.42
C TYR A 42 -6.46 -36.13 33.51
N GLU A 43 -7.05 -35.14 34.18
CA GLU A 43 -8.52 -35.05 34.29
C GLU A 43 -9.16 -34.60 32.97
N GLN A 44 -8.48 -33.78 32.17
CA GLN A 44 -8.94 -33.39 30.84
C GLN A 44 -8.88 -34.57 29.85
N ILE A 45 -7.83 -35.40 29.93
CA ILE A 45 -7.73 -36.61 29.10
C ILE A 45 -8.86 -37.60 29.42
N LYS A 46 -9.24 -37.73 30.71
CA LYS A 46 -10.43 -38.52 31.08
C LYS A 46 -11.70 -37.99 30.46
N LEU A 47 -11.89 -36.66 30.42
CA LEU A 47 -13.04 -36.03 29.76
C LEU A 47 -13.04 -36.33 28.26
N LEU A 48 -11.90 -36.24 27.58
CA LEU A 48 -11.82 -36.58 26.15
C LEU A 48 -12.17 -38.06 25.89
N HIS A 49 -11.70 -38.98 26.73
CA HIS A 49 -12.07 -40.39 26.63
C HIS A 49 -13.55 -40.65 26.91
N GLN A 50 -14.15 -39.90 27.84
CA GLN A 50 -15.57 -40.04 28.16
C GLN A 50 -16.48 -39.80 26.95
N TYR A 51 -16.08 -38.90 26.04
CA TYR A 51 -16.84 -38.53 24.84
C TYR A 51 -16.21 -39.04 23.53
N ASP A 52 -15.26 -39.97 23.59
CA ASP A 52 -14.57 -40.55 22.43
C ASP A 52 -13.90 -39.51 21.50
N LEU A 53 -13.35 -38.43 22.08
CA LEU A 53 -12.73 -37.31 21.34
C LEU A 53 -11.21 -37.40 21.24
N SER A 54 -10.60 -38.36 21.92
CA SER A 54 -9.14 -38.50 22.02
C SER A 54 -8.42 -38.61 20.67
N ASP A 55 -9.08 -39.16 19.65
CA ASP A 55 -8.54 -39.29 18.28
C ASP A 55 -8.96 -38.13 17.35
N ARG A 56 -9.89 -37.27 17.79
CA ARG A 56 -10.41 -36.12 17.03
C ARG A 56 -9.65 -34.82 17.33
N VAL A 57 -8.94 -34.77 18.46
CA VAL A 57 -8.07 -33.66 18.81
C VAL A 57 -6.67 -33.89 18.27
N ASP A 58 -6.12 -32.89 17.59
CA ASP A 58 -4.79 -32.87 16.99
C ASP A 58 -3.85 -31.85 17.65
N HIS A 59 -4.39 -30.94 18.47
CA HIS A 59 -3.69 -30.05 19.41
C HIS A 59 -4.52 -29.81 20.69
N TYR A 60 -4.17 -28.80 21.50
CA TYR A 60 -4.87 -28.48 22.75
C TYR A 60 -6.04 -27.52 22.53
N HIS A 61 -7.25 -28.05 22.62
CA HIS A 61 -8.51 -27.34 22.37
C HIS A 61 -9.10 -26.78 23.67
N GLN A 62 -8.80 -25.53 24.01
CA GLN A 62 -9.27 -24.93 25.27
C GLN A 62 -10.79 -24.73 25.31
N SER A 63 -11.40 -24.30 24.20
CA SER A 63 -12.86 -24.13 24.04
C SER A 63 -13.63 -25.44 24.20
N LEU A 64 -13.14 -26.52 23.58
CA LEU A 64 -13.67 -27.87 23.78
C LEU A 64 -13.67 -28.26 25.26
N LEU A 65 -12.59 -28.00 25.99
CA LEU A 65 -12.51 -28.35 27.41
C LEU A 65 -13.47 -27.52 28.29
N TYR A 66 -13.69 -26.25 27.96
CA TYR A 66 -14.72 -25.44 28.60
C TYR A 66 -16.11 -26.00 28.33
N ALA A 67 -16.41 -26.37 27.09
CA ALA A 67 -17.70 -26.96 26.72
C ALA A 67 -17.94 -28.29 27.45
N LEU A 68 -16.95 -29.20 27.46
CA LEU A 68 -17.03 -30.52 28.09
C LEU A 68 -17.23 -30.46 29.61
N THR A 69 -16.88 -29.35 30.25
CA THR A 69 -17.08 -29.12 31.69
C THR A 69 -18.33 -28.30 32.01
N SER A 70 -19.04 -27.80 30.99
CA SER A 70 -20.30 -27.09 31.13
C SER A 70 -21.46 -28.04 31.41
N LYS A 71 -22.48 -27.54 32.13
CA LYS A 71 -23.73 -28.28 32.37
C LYS A 71 -24.64 -28.34 31.14
N ASP A 72 -24.40 -27.45 30.17
CA ASP A 72 -25.21 -27.28 28.96
C ASP A 72 -24.51 -27.88 27.72
N PHE A 73 -23.57 -28.81 27.92
CA PHE A 73 -22.86 -29.48 26.84
C PHE A 73 -23.83 -30.25 25.92
N ASP A 74 -23.76 -29.99 24.61
CA ASP A 74 -24.44 -30.77 23.57
C ASP A 74 -23.43 -31.40 22.62
N GLU A 75 -23.44 -32.73 22.57
CA GLU A 75 -22.56 -33.55 21.74
C GLU A 75 -22.71 -33.25 20.24
N LYS A 76 -23.88 -32.77 19.79
CA LYS A 76 -24.10 -32.40 18.38
C LYS A 76 -23.23 -31.22 17.93
N ASN A 77 -22.72 -30.43 18.86
CA ASN A 77 -21.96 -29.22 18.59
C ASN A 77 -20.44 -29.41 18.70
N ILE A 78 -19.96 -30.66 18.82
CA ILE A 78 -18.52 -30.94 18.99
C ILE A 78 -17.66 -30.33 17.87
N GLU A 79 -18.12 -30.35 16.62
CA GLU A 79 -17.37 -29.76 15.51
C GLU A 79 -17.16 -28.25 15.71
N TYR A 80 -18.10 -27.53 16.31
CA TYR A 80 -17.95 -26.10 16.62
C TYR A 80 -16.97 -25.87 17.77
N TYR A 81 -17.00 -26.72 18.79
CA TYR A 81 -16.07 -26.62 19.91
C TYR A 81 -14.62 -26.95 19.51
N LEU A 82 -14.44 -27.80 18.49
CA LEU A 82 -13.13 -28.07 17.87
C LEU A 82 -12.69 -26.94 16.93
N LEU A 83 -13.62 -26.13 16.42
CA LEU A 83 -13.35 -25.02 15.50
C LEU A 83 -13.04 -23.70 16.21
N LEU A 84 -13.06 -23.62 17.54
CA LEU A 84 -12.88 -22.37 18.27
C LEU A 84 -11.53 -22.36 19.01
N GLU A 85 -10.46 -22.32 18.22
CA GLU A 85 -9.07 -22.03 18.59
C GLU A 85 -8.82 -20.66 19.22
N SER A 86 -8.19 -20.56 20.40
CA SER A 86 -7.64 -19.31 20.95
C SER A 86 -6.50 -18.70 20.11
N GLU A 87 -6.06 -19.36 19.04
CA GLU A 87 -5.08 -18.85 18.06
C GLU A 87 -5.57 -18.91 16.61
N MET A 88 -6.84 -19.24 16.35
CA MET A 88 -7.37 -19.07 15.01
C MET A 88 -7.76 -17.61 14.81
N ASP A 89 -7.16 -17.00 13.77
CA ASP A 89 -7.58 -15.69 13.27
C ASP A 89 -9.10 -15.74 13.03
N TYR A 90 -9.83 -14.89 13.76
CA TYR A 90 -11.28 -14.76 13.66
C TYR A 90 -11.73 -14.63 12.20
N THR A 91 -10.89 -14.06 11.34
CA THR A 91 -10.99 -14.07 9.88
C THR A 91 -11.37 -15.42 9.29
N SER A 92 -10.60 -16.46 9.60
CA SER A 92 -10.74 -17.78 8.97
C SER A 92 -12.02 -18.48 9.43
N ILE A 93 -12.34 -18.34 10.71
CA ILE A 93 -13.57 -18.89 11.30
C ILE A 93 -14.79 -18.21 10.66
N ILE A 94 -14.78 -16.89 10.63
CA ILE A 94 -15.90 -16.09 10.12
C ILE A 94 -16.12 -16.39 8.63
N ASN A 95 -15.08 -16.38 7.80
CA ASN A 95 -15.21 -16.67 6.36
C ASN A 95 -15.79 -18.07 6.08
N GLN A 96 -15.44 -19.08 6.89
CA GLN A 96 -16.01 -20.43 6.76
C GLN A 96 -17.49 -20.49 7.18
N LEU A 97 -17.92 -19.63 8.11
CA LEU A 97 -19.31 -19.54 8.57
C LEU A 97 -20.18 -18.81 7.56
N ALA A 98 -19.68 -17.74 6.92
CA ALA A 98 -20.37 -16.96 5.87
C ALA A 98 -20.88 -17.83 4.72
N VAL A 99 -20.04 -18.77 4.30
CA VAL A 99 -20.32 -19.66 3.17
C VAL A 99 -21.51 -20.58 3.47
N LYS A 100 -21.87 -20.74 4.74
CA LYS A 100 -22.79 -21.79 5.20
C LYS A 100 -24.08 -21.27 5.85
N TYR A 101 -24.09 -20.03 6.33
CA TYR A 101 -25.17 -19.49 7.16
C TYR A 101 -25.63 -18.12 6.66
N ASP A 102 -26.91 -17.80 6.91
CA ASP A 102 -27.47 -16.50 6.57
C ASP A 102 -27.06 -15.40 7.57
N LEU A 103 -27.39 -14.14 7.27
CA LEU A 103 -27.01 -12.99 8.09
C LEU A 103 -27.55 -13.09 9.53
N GLN A 104 -28.77 -13.59 9.72
CA GLN A 104 -29.42 -13.67 11.03
C GLN A 104 -28.77 -14.76 11.89
N GLU A 105 -28.40 -15.88 11.26
CA GLU A 105 -27.66 -16.98 11.89
C GLU A 105 -26.23 -16.55 12.25
N CYS A 106 -25.53 -15.83 11.37
CA CYS A 106 -24.21 -15.24 11.66
C CYS A 106 -24.27 -14.23 12.81
N GLN A 107 -25.26 -13.33 12.84
CA GLN A 107 -25.46 -12.38 13.95
C GLN A 107 -25.67 -13.08 15.29
N THR A 108 -26.47 -14.15 15.30
CA THR A 108 -26.71 -14.95 16.49
C THR A 108 -25.41 -15.61 16.97
N LEU A 109 -24.61 -16.12 16.04
CA LEU A 109 -23.34 -16.75 16.33
C LEU A 109 -22.30 -15.75 16.87
N PHE A 110 -22.27 -14.51 16.36
CA PHE A 110 -21.39 -13.46 16.88
C PHE A 110 -21.73 -13.07 18.32
N GLN A 111 -23.02 -13.04 18.68
CA GLN A 111 -23.44 -12.86 20.08
C GLN A 111 -22.94 -14.00 20.98
N PHE A 112 -22.89 -15.24 20.48
CA PHE A 112 -22.32 -16.37 21.21
C PHE A 112 -20.80 -16.29 21.38
N LEU A 113 -20.11 -15.62 20.47
CA LEU A 113 -18.65 -15.42 20.50
C LEU A 113 -18.20 -14.18 21.28
N ASP A 114 -19.12 -13.55 22.03
CA ASP A 114 -18.86 -12.33 22.82
C ASP A 114 -18.48 -11.11 21.94
N ILE A 115 -18.93 -11.11 20.66
CA ILE A 115 -18.76 -10.02 19.71
C ILE A 115 -20.03 -9.16 19.76
N HIS A 116 -19.97 -8.03 20.47
CA HIS A 116 -21.16 -7.28 20.87
C HIS A 116 -21.47 -6.02 20.05
N ASP A 117 -20.48 -5.39 19.41
CA ASP A 117 -20.67 -4.08 18.78
C ASP A 117 -20.94 -4.23 17.27
N LEU A 118 -22.20 -4.53 16.93
CA LEU A 118 -22.69 -4.50 15.55
C LEU A 118 -23.21 -3.10 15.21
N ILE A 119 -22.73 -2.50 14.12
CA ILE A 119 -23.27 -1.26 13.57
C ILE A 119 -23.81 -1.54 12.17
N SER A 120 -25.05 -1.13 11.90
CA SER A 120 -25.54 -1.10 10.51
C SER A 120 -24.73 -0.06 9.74
N LEU A 121 -24.23 -0.40 8.55
CA LEU A 121 -23.48 0.56 7.72
C LEU A 121 -24.31 1.84 7.44
N ASN A 122 -25.63 1.74 7.41
CA ASN A 122 -26.53 2.89 7.30
C ASN A 122 -26.44 3.89 8.46
N ASP A 123 -26.02 3.43 9.65
CA ASP A 123 -25.85 4.25 10.85
C ASP A 123 -24.41 4.81 10.96
N TYR A 124 -23.50 4.45 10.04
CA TYR A 124 -22.14 4.99 10.00
C TYR A 124 -22.14 6.34 9.27
N PRO A 125 -21.73 7.44 9.91
CA PRO A 125 -21.97 8.81 9.43
C PRO A 125 -21.19 9.21 8.16
N LYS A 126 -20.38 8.32 7.57
CA LYS A 126 -19.57 8.55 6.36
C LYS A 126 -20.03 7.76 5.12
N ILE A 127 -21.19 7.10 5.17
CA ILE A 127 -21.63 6.21 4.08
C ILE A 127 -22.69 6.84 3.19
N GLU A 128 -22.38 6.97 1.90
CA GLU A 128 -23.33 7.22 0.81
C GLU A 128 -23.33 6.04 -0.19
N ASN A 129 -24.51 5.68 -0.72
CA ASN A 129 -24.71 4.81 -1.90
C ASN A 129 -24.20 3.35 -1.87
N LEU A 130 -23.97 2.75 -0.70
CA LEU A 130 -23.64 1.32 -0.57
C LEU A 130 -24.89 0.46 -0.33
N ASN A 131 -25.73 0.23 -1.36
CA ASN A 131 -26.96 -0.56 -1.21
C ASN A 131 -26.74 -2.09 -1.05
N ASN A 132 -25.51 -2.56 -1.27
CA ASN A 132 -25.16 -3.99 -1.28
C ASN A 132 -24.38 -4.44 -0.02
N PHE A 133 -24.27 -3.57 0.98
CA PHE A 133 -23.48 -3.82 2.19
C PHE A 133 -24.33 -3.49 3.41
N GLU A 134 -24.57 -4.47 4.28
CA GLU A 134 -25.60 -4.32 5.32
C GLU A 134 -25.06 -4.08 6.73
N THR A 135 -23.84 -4.53 7.07
CA THR A 135 -23.37 -4.52 8.47
C THR A 135 -21.85 -4.43 8.60
N LEU A 136 -21.41 -3.66 9.61
CA LEU A 136 -20.02 -3.57 10.08
C LEU A 136 -19.95 -4.11 11.51
N VAL A 137 -18.94 -4.91 11.83
CA VAL A 137 -18.73 -5.40 13.20
C VAL A 137 -17.52 -4.72 13.81
N LEU A 138 -17.72 -4.10 14.98
CA LEU A 138 -16.68 -3.56 15.84
C LEU A 138 -16.39 -4.57 16.95
N CYS A 139 -15.13 -4.90 17.20
CA CYS A 139 -14.74 -5.73 18.33
C CYS A 139 -14.17 -4.86 19.45
N GLY A 140 -14.95 -4.68 20.52
CA GLY A 140 -14.51 -3.99 21.72
C GLY A 140 -13.72 -4.88 22.68
N TYR A 141 -12.48 -5.28 22.36
CA TYR A 141 -11.40 -5.54 23.34
C TYR A 141 -10.05 -5.61 22.59
N THR A 142 -9.28 -4.51 22.67
CA THR A 142 -7.98 -4.17 22.02
C THR A 142 -8.08 -3.41 20.68
N PRO A 143 -7.07 -2.61 20.28
CA PRO A 143 -7.19 -1.55 19.26
C PRO A 143 -7.40 -2.00 17.80
N PHE A 144 -7.68 -3.29 17.56
CA PHE A 144 -7.66 -3.88 16.22
C PHE A 144 -8.73 -4.97 16.09
N SER A 145 -9.69 -4.75 15.19
CA SER A 145 -10.40 -5.72 14.32
C SER A 145 -11.74 -5.16 13.87
N ALA A 146 -11.97 -5.15 12.54
CA ALA A 146 -13.27 -4.84 11.97
C ALA A 146 -13.62 -5.86 10.88
N LEU A 147 -14.87 -6.30 10.91
CA LEU A 147 -15.43 -7.25 9.96
C LEU A 147 -16.37 -6.50 9.02
N THR A 148 -16.18 -6.62 7.72
CA THR A 148 -17.14 -6.13 6.73
C THR A 148 -17.96 -7.30 6.22
N LEU A 149 -19.27 -7.27 6.50
CA LEU A 149 -20.25 -8.19 5.94
C LEU A 149 -20.71 -7.65 4.60
N THR A 150 -20.46 -8.41 3.54
CA THR A 150 -20.88 -8.06 2.18
C THR A 150 -21.95 -9.05 1.76
N ASN A 151 -23.07 -8.52 1.30
CA ASN A 151 -24.14 -9.35 0.77
C ASN A 151 -24.16 -9.10 -0.74
N GLN A 152 -23.67 -10.00 -1.59
CA GLN A 152 -23.97 -9.87 -3.01
C GLN A 152 -23.78 -11.13 -3.84
N VAL A 153 -24.85 -11.60 -4.48
CA VAL A 153 -25.26 -11.26 -5.87
C VAL A 153 -26.60 -11.96 -6.17
N ASP A 154 -26.86 -13.09 -5.50
CA ASP A 154 -28.12 -13.82 -5.50
C ASP A 154 -28.54 -14.05 -4.03
N ASP A 155 -29.84 -13.99 -3.71
CA ASP A 155 -30.48 -13.91 -2.36
C ASP A 155 -30.09 -15.00 -1.30
N GLU A 156 -29.04 -15.79 -1.51
CA GLU A 156 -28.76 -17.02 -0.72
C GLU A 156 -27.31 -17.17 -0.21
N THR A 157 -26.37 -16.25 -0.48
CA THR A 157 -24.95 -16.43 -0.05
C THR A 157 -24.32 -15.18 0.58
N LEU A 158 -23.75 -15.34 1.78
CA LEU A 158 -23.04 -14.29 2.52
C LEU A 158 -21.53 -14.36 2.23
N GLN A 159 -20.88 -13.25 1.86
CA GLN A 159 -19.40 -13.18 1.76
C GLN A 159 -18.84 -12.28 2.85
N LEU A 160 -17.99 -12.87 3.68
CA LEU A 160 -17.33 -12.20 4.79
C LEU A 160 -15.91 -11.80 4.39
N PHE A 161 -15.54 -10.56 4.74
CA PHE A 161 -14.20 -10.04 4.55
C PHE A 161 -13.72 -9.43 5.87
N THR A 162 -12.52 -9.82 6.28
CA THR A 162 -12.00 -9.55 7.62
C THR A 162 -10.66 -8.82 7.51
N ILE A 163 -10.54 -7.67 8.15
CA ILE A 163 -9.27 -6.93 8.24
C ILE A 163 -9.14 -6.34 9.65
N GLU A 164 -7.92 -6.33 10.20
CA GLU A 164 -7.61 -5.48 11.34
C GLU A 164 -7.67 -3.99 10.97
N LEU A 165 -8.86 -3.38 11.11
CA LEU A 165 -9.06 -1.96 10.88
C LEU A 165 -8.99 -1.21 12.22
N ASN A 166 -8.09 -0.24 12.32
CA ASN A 166 -8.26 0.89 13.22
C ASN A 166 -9.22 1.90 12.57
N GLN A 167 -9.58 2.98 13.26
CA GLN A 167 -10.54 3.96 12.73
C GLN A 167 -10.15 4.51 11.34
N GLN A 168 -8.88 4.84 11.14
CA GLN A 168 -8.37 5.31 9.85
C GLN A 168 -8.49 4.24 8.76
N LYS A 169 -8.10 3.00 9.07
CA LYS A 169 -8.23 1.87 8.16
C LYS A 169 -9.68 1.56 7.80
N ALA A 170 -10.60 1.70 8.75
CA ALA A 170 -12.03 1.49 8.51
C ALA A 170 -12.58 2.55 7.56
N ASP A 171 -12.22 3.81 7.79
CA ASP A 171 -12.57 4.92 6.90
C ASP A 171 -12.03 4.69 5.48
N ASN A 172 -10.78 4.23 5.35
CA ASN A 172 -10.17 3.93 4.05
C ASN A 172 -10.84 2.75 3.35
N TYR A 173 -11.15 1.67 4.06
CA TYR A 173 -11.87 0.52 3.52
C TYR A 173 -13.23 0.93 2.93
N ILE A 174 -13.98 1.74 3.68
CA ILE A 174 -15.27 2.27 3.25
C ILE A 174 -15.10 3.17 2.01
N SER A 175 -14.09 4.06 2.00
CA SER A 175 -13.77 4.90 0.84
C SER A 175 -13.52 4.06 -0.42
N TYR A 176 -12.76 2.96 -0.31
CA TYR A 176 -12.51 2.07 -1.45
C TYR A 176 -13.76 1.35 -1.95
N LEU A 177 -14.64 0.91 -1.05
CA LEU A 177 -15.91 0.32 -1.45
C LEU A 177 -16.77 1.35 -2.20
N GLN A 178 -16.80 2.59 -1.71
CA GLN A 178 -17.56 3.69 -2.33
C GLN A 178 -17.01 4.08 -3.71
N THR A 179 -15.70 3.99 -3.91
CA THR A 179 -15.08 4.21 -5.22
C THR A 179 -15.29 3.02 -6.17
N GLY A 180 -15.69 1.84 -5.66
CA GLY A 180 -16.10 0.70 -6.48
C GLY A 180 -15.15 -0.50 -6.45
N TYR A 181 -14.12 -0.47 -5.60
CA TYR A 181 -13.22 -1.61 -5.43
C TYR A 181 -13.94 -2.80 -4.78
N SER A 182 -13.66 -4.00 -5.27
CA SER A 182 -14.20 -5.22 -4.66
C SER A 182 -13.53 -5.47 -3.30
N PRO A 183 -14.24 -6.06 -2.32
CA PRO A 183 -13.64 -6.44 -1.04
C PRO A 183 -12.39 -7.31 -1.19
N GLU A 184 -12.34 -8.20 -2.20
CA GLU A 184 -11.18 -9.03 -2.51
C GLU A 184 -9.98 -8.17 -2.95
N THR A 185 -10.21 -7.20 -3.83
CA THR A 185 -9.21 -6.23 -4.29
C THR A 185 -8.68 -5.39 -3.13
N ILE A 186 -9.58 -4.91 -2.26
CA ILE A 186 -9.23 -4.10 -1.09
C ILE A 186 -8.36 -4.90 -0.11
N ASN A 187 -8.70 -6.16 0.14
CA ASN A 187 -7.90 -7.05 0.99
C ASN A 187 -6.51 -7.30 0.39
N LYS A 188 -6.41 -7.54 -0.93
CA LYS A 188 -5.13 -7.68 -1.63
C LYS A 188 -4.29 -6.40 -1.47
N LEU A 189 -4.87 -5.22 -1.68
CA LEU A 189 -4.18 -3.93 -1.47
C LEU A 189 -3.65 -3.78 -0.05
N HIS A 190 -4.47 -4.13 0.96
CA HIS A 190 -4.04 -4.13 2.36
C HIS A 190 -2.84 -5.07 2.61
N THR A 191 -2.80 -6.24 1.97
CA THR A 191 -1.66 -7.17 2.11
C THR A 191 -0.39 -6.74 1.38
N LEU A 192 -0.51 -5.92 0.33
CA LEU A 192 0.63 -5.44 -0.45
C LEU A 192 1.41 -4.34 0.29
N SER A 193 0.71 -3.43 0.96
CA SER A 193 1.31 -2.44 1.86
C SER A 193 0.23 -1.71 2.65
N VAL A 194 0.37 -1.69 3.98
CA VAL A 194 -0.52 -0.94 4.89
C VAL A 194 -0.45 0.57 4.61
N ASP A 195 0.73 1.06 4.22
CA ASP A 195 0.93 2.48 3.90
C ASP A 195 0.17 2.82 2.62
N ILE A 196 0.24 1.96 1.58
CA ILE A 196 -0.62 2.09 0.39
C ILE A 196 -2.07 2.11 0.78
N PHE A 197 -2.53 1.12 1.54
CA PHE A 197 -3.93 1.02 1.89
C PHE A 197 -4.42 2.28 2.61
N ASN A 198 -3.57 2.89 3.44
CA ASN A 198 -3.92 4.11 4.15
C ASN A 198 -3.88 5.37 3.29
N ASP A 199 -3.00 5.38 2.29
CA ASP A 199 -2.69 6.54 1.49
C ASP A 199 -3.47 6.60 0.17
N ILE A 200 -3.84 5.44 -0.38
CA ILE A 200 -4.56 5.24 -1.64
C ILE A 200 -6.08 5.49 -1.50
N ALA A 201 -6.60 5.80 -0.30
CA ALA A 201 -8.04 5.93 -0.06
C ALA A 201 -8.72 7.08 -0.85
N GLU A 202 -7.91 7.93 -1.48
CA GLU A 202 -8.31 9.05 -2.35
C GLU A 202 -8.05 8.76 -3.86
N ILE A 203 -7.60 7.55 -4.23
CA ILE A 203 -7.37 7.16 -5.63
C ILE A 203 -8.70 6.99 -6.37
N ASN A 204 -8.73 7.52 -7.60
CA ASN A 204 -9.80 7.27 -8.56
C ASN A 204 -9.95 5.77 -8.85
N TYR A 205 -11.17 5.28 -9.01
CA TYR A 205 -11.41 3.86 -9.29
C TYR A 205 -10.67 3.38 -10.54
N PHE A 206 -9.78 2.42 -10.37
CA PHE A 206 -9.05 1.80 -11.46
C PHE A 206 -9.52 0.36 -11.64
N GLU A 207 -10.42 0.15 -12.61
CA GLU A 207 -11.07 -1.15 -12.89
C GLU A 207 -10.05 -2.28 -13.10
N GLN A 208 -8.90 -1.96 -13.70
CA GLN A 208 -7.86 -2.93 -14.03
C GLN A 208 -6.92 -3.26 -12.86
N LEU A 209 -7.09 -2.62 -11.70
CA LEU A 209 -6.22 -2.82 -10.53
C LEU A 209 -6.25 -4.26 -10.05
N ASP A 210 -7.43 -4.88 -10.04
CA ASP A 210 -7.60 -6.26 -9.56
C ASP A 210 -6.82 -7.27 -10.43
N ALA A 211 -6.83 -7.07 -11.75
CA ALA A 211 -6.06 -7.90 -12.68
C ALA A 211 -4.54 -7.75 -12.47
N LEU A 212 -4.07 -6.52 -12.19
CA LEU A 212 -2.67 -6.26 -11.88
C LEU A 212 -2.23 -6.91 -10.57
N ILE A 213 -2.95 -6.65 -9.47
CA ILE A 213 -2.55 -7.14 -8.14
C ILE A 213 -2.74 -8.65 -7.98
N SER A 214 -3.60 -9.28 -8.79
CA SER A 214 -3.77 -10.73 -8.82
C SER A 214 -2.63 -11.45 -9.55
N ASN A 215 -1.81 -10.72 -10.31
CA ASN A 215 -0.67 -11.32 -11.00
C ASN A 215 0.47 -11.63 -10.02
N SER A 216 0.90 -12.90 -9.95
CA SER A 216 1.99 -13.35 -9.07
C SER A 216 3.34 -12.65 -9.23
N LYS A 217 3.59 -11.98 -10.37
CA LYS A 217 4.81 -11.21 -10.67
C LYS A 217 4.63 -9.71 -10.48
N PHE A 218 3.46 -9.28 -10.02
CA PHE A 218 3.17 -7.89 -9.71
C PHE A 218 4.20 -7.33 -8.73
N LYS A 219 4.73 -6.16 -9.04
CA LYS A 219 5.59 -5.38 -8.15
C LYS A 219 4.93 -4.04 -7.94
N ILE A 220 4.56 -3.76 -6.70
CA ILE A 220 3.84 -2.54 -6.36
C ILE A 220 4.57 -1.25 -6.77
N ASN A 221 5.90 -1.23 -6.70
CA ASN A 221 6.72 -0.09 -7.15
C ASN A 221 6.62 0.17 -8.66
N ASN A 222 6.11 -0.80 -9.44
CA ASN A 222 5.86 -0.68 -10.86
C ASN A 222 4.39 -0.43 -11.19
N LEU A 223 3.49 -0.28 -10.20
CA LEU A 223 2.05 -0.14 -10.43
C LEU A 223 1.73 0.95 -11.47
N ALA A 224 2.21 2.17 -11.25
CA ALA A 224 1.99 3.26 -12.18
C ALA A 224 2.56 2.98 -13.59
N ARG A 225 3.69 2.28 -13.68
CA ARG A 225 4.26 1.84 -14.97
C ARG A 225 3.40 0.79 -15.66
N TYR A 226 2.80 -0.14 -14.92
CA TYR A 226 1.88 -1.11 -15.50
C TYR A 226 0.65 -0.41 -16.08
N ILE A 227 0.07 0.53 -15.32
CA ILE A 227 -1.10 1.32 -15.74
C ILE A 227 -0.78 2.09 -17.02
N TRP A 228 0.33 2.83 -17.01
CA TRP A 228 0.80 3.56 -18.18
C TRP A 228 1.02 2.63 -19.39
N TYR A 229 1.68 1.49 -19.20
CA TYR A 229 1.96 0.56 -20.29
C TYR A 229 0.67 -0.04 -20.87
N MET A 230 -0.30 -0.37 -20.01
CA MET A 230 -1.60 -0.87 -20.44
C MET A 230 -2.35 0.17 -21.28
N ASP A 231 -2.33 1.44 -20.86
CA ASP A 231 -2.96 2.55 -21.58
C ASP A 231 -2.28 2.81 -22.94
N GLN A 232 -0.95 2.91 -22.97
CA GLN A 232 -0.21 3.23 -24.20
C GLN A 232 -0.21 2.10 -25.24
N HIS A 233 -0.25 0.84 -24.79
CA HIS A 233 -0.18 -0.32 -25.69
C HIS A 233 -1.51 -1.08 -25.85
N ASP A 234 -2.59 -0.58 -25.24
CA ASP A 234 -3.91 -1.22 -25.21
C ASP A 234 -3.81 -2.72 -24.88
N CYS A 235 -3.21 -3.05 -23.72
CA CYS A 235 -2.90 -4.43 -23.35
C CYS A 235 -3.39 -4.84 -21.96
N ASP A 236 -3.46 -6.15 -21.73
CA ASP A 236 -3.84 -6.73 -20.45
C ASP A 236 -2.74 -6.64 -19.37
N ALA A 237 -3.15 -6.91 -18.13
CA ALA A 237 -2.29 -6.90 -16.96
C ALA A 237 -1.13 -7.90 -17.04
N ASP A 238 -1.34 -9.08 -17.64
CA ASP A 238 -0.31 -10.11 -17.75
C ASP A 238 0.83 -9.67 -18.67
N ARG A 239 0.49 -9.06 -19.81
CA ARG A 239 1.46 -8.48 -20.73
C ARG A 239 2.18 -7.31 -20.08
N ALA A 240 1.45 -6.36 -19.51
CA ALA A 240 2.05 -5.21 -18.84
C ALA A 240 3.02 -5.61 -17.72
N VAL A 241 2.60 -6.52 -16.83
CA VAL A 241 3.47 -7.02 -15.75
C VAL A 241 4.71 -7.71 -16.30
N ASN A 242 4.60 -8.47 -17.39
CA ASN A 242 5.73 -9.16 -17.99
C ASN A 242 6.73 -8.19 -18.63
N ASP A 243 6.23 -7.25 -19.44
CA ASP A 243 7.04 -6.37 -20.27
C ASP A 243 7.69 -5.26 -19.43
N VAL A 244 6.94 -4.64 -18.53
CA VAL A 244 7.46 -3.61 -17.59
C VAL A 244 8.47 -4.21 -16.61
N ASN A 245 8.26 -5.44 -16.12
CA ASN A 245 9.26 -6.10 -15.25
C ASN A 245 10.55 -6.47 -15.98
N LYS A 246 10.50 -6.62 -17.30
CA LYS A 246 11.67 -6.81 -18.18
C LYS A 246 12.25 -5.49 -18.67
N ASN A 247 11.67 -4.36 -18.26
CA ASN A 247 12.05 -3.02 -18.68
C ASN A 247 11.92 -2.82 -20.21
N LEU A 248 10.98 -3.51 -20.86
CA LEU A 248 10.76 -3.36 -22.31
C LEU A 248 10.07 -2.03 -22.65
N ASP A 249 9.33 -1.47 -21.71
CA ASP A 249 8.79 -0.10 -21.73
C ASP A 249 9.88 0.98 -21.84
N PHE A 250 11.13 0.66 -21.49
CA PHE A 250 12.28 1.56 -21.66
C PHE A 250 12.99 1.42 -23.02
N ILE A 251 12.71 0.36 -23.79
CA ILE A 251 13.42 0.05 -25.05
C ILE A 251 12.70 0.65 -26.26
N GLU A 252 11.43 1.03 -26.13
CA GLU A 252 10.62 1.63 -27.19
C GLU A 252 10.55 3.17 -27.12
N ASP A 253 11.62 3.86 -26.71
CA ASP A 253 11.70 5.32 -26.82
C ASP A 253 12.88 5.77 -27.71
N PRO A 254 12.68 5.79 -29.04
CA PRO A 254 13.64 6.39 -29.96
C PRO A 254 13.66 7.92 -29.92
N ASP A 255 12.62 8.58 -29.40
CA ASP A 255 12.40 10.01 -29.58
C ASP A 255 12.07 10.71 -28.24
N PHE A 256 13.11 10.86 -27.41
CA PHE A 256 13.17 11.91 -26.39
C PHE A 256 12.90 13.33 -26.97
N GLU A 257 12.93 13.44 -28.31
CA GLU A 257 12.79 14.65 -29.11
C GLU A 257 11.42 15.36 -29.05
N SER A 258 10.34 14.73 -28.57
CA SER A 258 9.02 15.42 -28.57
C SER A 258 8.16 15.28 -27.31
N PHE A 259 8.77 15.25 -26.12
CA PHE A 259 7.99 15.24 -24.85
C PHE A 259 6.85 16.28 -24.76
N TYR A 260 6.89 17.35 -25.57
CA TYR A 260 5.71 18.14 -25.90
C TYR A 260 4.78 17.38 -26.87
N GLN A 261 3.78 16.71 -26.31
CA GLN A 261 2.69 16.13 -27.07
C GLN A 261 1.87 17.23 -27.77
N ARG A 262 1.14 16.88 -28.83
CA ARG A 262 0.39 17.86 -29.65
C ARG A 262 -0.76 18.54 -28.89
N GLU A 263 -1.26 17.93 -27.84
CA GLU A 263 -2.31 18.52 -26.99
C GLU A 263 -1.71 18.92 -25.64
N ILE A 264 -1.80 20.21 -25.32
CA ILE A 264 -1.36 20.79 -24.05
C ILE A 264 -2.58 21.00 -23.18
N THR A 265 -2.57 20.41 -21.98
CA THR A 265 -3.57 20.66 -20.94
C THR A 265 -3.20 21.95 -20.19
N ILE A 266 -4.16 22.87 -20.06
CA ILE A 266 -3.95 24.10 -19.29
C ILE A 266 -4.43 23.89 -17.86
N ILE A 267 -3.50 24.00 -16.91
CA ILE A 267 -3.76 23.92 -15.47
C ILE A 267 -4.21 25.29 -14.97
N ASN A 268 -5.38 25.33 -14.33
CA ASN A 268 -6.02 26.53 -13.81
C ASN A 268 -6.36 26.46 -12.32
N GLU A 269 -6.40 25.27 -11.72
CA GLU A 269 -6.68 25.07 -10.30
C GLU A 269 -5.39 24.78 -9.55
N PHE A 270 -5.19 25.52 -8.44
CA PHE A 270 -4.03 25.30 -7.57
C PHE A 270 -4.28 24.08 -6.69
N SER A 271 -3.34 23.14 -6.70
CA SER A 271 -3.23 22.09 -5.70
C SER A 271 -1.75 21.79 -5.43
N LEU A 272 -1.42 21.27 -4.24
CA LEU A 272 -0.03 20.93 -3.92
C LEU A 272 0.54 19.85 -4.87
N THR A 273 -0.33 18.96 -5.35
CA THR A 273 0.01 17.83 -6.23
C THR A 273 -0.23 18.09 -7.72
N MET A 274 -0.60 19.32 -8.12
CA MET A 274 -0.84 19.64 -9.54
C MET A 274 0.37 19.29 -10.40
N LEU A 275 0.10 18.59 -11.50
CA LEU A 275 1.13 18.22 -12.47
C LEU A 275 1.41 19.42 -13.38
N VAL A 276 2.61 19.98 -13.30
CA VAL A 276 3.08 21.02 -14.22
C VAL A 276 4.30 20.46 -14.95
N ASN A 277 4.19 20.31 -16.26
CA ASN A 277 5.25 19.79 -17.11
C ASN A 277 5.01 20.24 -18.56
N LYS A 278 5.74 19.65 -19.50
CA LYS A 278 5.67 19.98 -20.94
C LYS A 278 4.25 19.88 -21.53
N ASN A 279 3.44 18.97 -21.01
CA ASN A 279 2.08 18.68 -21.48
C ASN A 279 0.98 19.25 -20.57
N HIS A 280 1.34 19.75 -19.39
CA HIS A 280 0.43 20.35 -18.41
C HIS A 280 0.96 21.72 -18.02
N GLN A 281 0.50 22.76 -18.71
CA GLN A 281 1.07 24.10 -18.60
C GLN A 281 0.16 25.04 -17.82
N LEU A 282 0.77 25.91 -17.03
CA LEU A 282 0.09 27.01 -16.36
C LEU A 282 -0.19 28.15 -17.35
N LYS A 283 -1.24 28.91 -17.06
CA LYS A 283 -1.51 30.16 -17.79
C LYS A 283 -0.40 31.18 -17.53
N SER A 284 -0.23 32.10 -18.47
CA SER A 284 0.75 33.18 -18.35
C SER A 284 0.50 34.10 -17.16
N ASP A 285 -0.76 34.28 -16.76
CA ASP A 285 -1.17 35.12 -15.64
C ASP A 285 -1.33 34.36 -14.31
N PHE A 286 -0.97 33.08 -14.26
CA PHE A 286 -1.03 32.29 -13.03
C PHE A 286 0.03 32.76 -12.02
N VAL A 287 -0.44 33.18 -10.84
CA VAL A 287 0.37 33.55 -9.68
C VAL A 287 -0.29 32.97 -8.42
N PRO A 288 0.43 32.18 -7.60
CA PRO A 288 -0.10 31.70 -6.32
C PRO A 288 -0.41 32.85 -5.37
N GLU A 289 -1.51 32.75 -4.60
CA GLU A 289 -1.96 33.83 -3.71
C GLU A 289 -1.07 34.00 -2.46
N ASP A 290 -0.52 32.90 -1.92
CA ASP A 290 0.21 32.88 -0.63
C ASP A 290 1.74 32.79 -0.79
N LEU A 291 2.31 33.66 -1.62
CA LEU A 291 3.76 33.76 -1.79
C LEU A 291 4.42 34.60 -0.68
N ILE A 292 5.40 34.02 0.03
CA ILE A 292 6.17 34.69 1.08
C ILE A 292 7.67 34.67 0.79
N ASP A 293 8.38 35.71 1.22
CA ASP A 293 9.84 35.72 1.23
C ASP A 293 10.37 34.78 2.33
N VAL A 294 11.37 33.97 1.96
CA VAL A 294 12.10 33.14 2.92
C VAL A 294 13.19 33.97 3.61
N ASP A 295 13.53 33.69 4.87
CA ASP A 295 14.63 34.39 5.56
C ASP A 295 15.98 34.22 4.83
N ALA A 296 16.81 35.27 4.84
CA ALA A 296 18.09 35.30 4.14
C ALA A 296 19.08 34.21 4.59
N THR A 297 18.88 33.61 5.77
CA THR A 297 19.66 32.47 6.28
C THR A 297 19.48 31.21 5.42
N TYR A 298 18.35 31.08 4.71
CA TYR A 298 17.95 29.87 3.98
C TYR A 298 17.99 30.04 2.46
N ARG A 299 18.45 31.18 1.93
CA ARG A 299 18.41 31.47 0.49
C ARG A 299 19.60 32.29 0.02
N GLN A 300 19.92 32.17 -1.26
CA GLN A 300 20.96 32.97 -1.91
C GLN A 300 20.41 34.26 -2.54
N HIS A 301 19.23 34.18 -3.15
CA HIS A 301 18.55 35.29 -3.82
C HIS A 301 17.15 35.47 -3.22
N SER A 302 16.54 36.66 -3.35
CA SER A 302 15.17 36.87 -2.85
C SER A 302 14.19 36.40 -3.90
N GLN A 303 13.70 35.18 -3.73
CA GLN A 303 12.61 34.62 -4.51
C GLN A 303 11.62 34.01 -3.52
N PRO A 304 10.33 34.39 -3.59
CA PRO A 304 9.34 33.90 -2.64
C PRO A 304 9.01 32.44 -2.94
N LEU A 305 8.34 31.79 -1.99
CA LEU A 305 7.74 30.47 -2.15
C LEU A 305 6.31 30.51 -1.64
N TYR A 306 5.51 29.54 -2.06
CA TYR A 306 4.22 29.30 -1.40
C TYR A 306 4.47 29.06 0.10
N GLN A 307 3.65 29.65 0.97
CA GLN A 307 3.90 29.70 2.42
C GLN A 307 4.22 28.33 3.02
N GLU A 308 3.41 27.32 2.73
CA GLU A 308 3.61 25.97 3.28
C GLU A 308 4.93 25.34 2.82
N ALA A 309 5.31 25.57 1.54
CA ALA A 309 6.58 25.11 1.00
C ALA A 309 7.76 25.83 1.68
N ALA A 310 7.65 27.15 1.91
CA ALA A 310 8.67 27.93 2.61
C ALA A 310 8.93 27.41 4.02
N GLU A 311 7.87 27.23 4.81
CA GLU A 311 7.93 26.73 6.19
C GLU A 311 8.52 25.31 6.24
N ALA A 312 8.08 24.44 5.33
CA ALA A 312 8.61 23.09 5.19
C ALA A 312 10.10 23.08 4.82
N PHE A 313 10.54 23.97 3.92
CA PHE A 313 11.96 24.06 3.55
C PHE A 313 12.83 24.49 4.72
N VAL A 314 12.37 25.48 5.50
CA VAL A 314 13.08 25.96 6.69
C VAL A 314 13.29 24.80 7.68
N ALA A 315 12.23 24.05 7.97
CA ALA A 315 12.30 22.88 8.85
C ALA A 315 13.27 21.81 8.30
N MET A 316 13.16 21.47 7.02
CA MET A 316 14.04 20.51 6.34
C MET A 316 15.51 20.95 6.38
N SER A 317 15.78 22.23 6.15
CA SER A 317 17.13 22.78 6.16
C SER A 317 17.75 22.78 7.56
N ASP A 318 16.97 23.03 8.61
CA ASP A 318 17.45 22.99 9.98
C ASP A 318 17.72 21.55 10.44
N ALA A 319 16.86 20.61 10.05
CA ALA A 319 17.10 19.18 10.29
C ALA A 319 18.38 18.69 9.61
N CYS A 320 18.60 19.05 8.34
CA CYS A 320 19.84 18.72 7.63
C CYS A 320 21.07 19.31 8.32
N LEU A 321 20.98 20.56 8.82
CA LEU A 321 22.07 21.16 9.58
C LEU A 321 22.36 20.36 10.86
N ILE A 322 21.34 19.92 11.59
CA ILE A 322 21.50 19.12 12.81
C ILE A 322 22.14 17.77 12.51
N ASP A 323 21.65 17.06 11.48
CA ASP A 323 22.04 15.68 11.21
C ASP A 323 23.42 15.54 10.54
N VAL A 324 23.77 16.46 9.64
CA VAL A 324 25.00 16.35 8.83
C VAL A 324 25.93 17.56 8.90
N ASP A 325 25.65 18.52 9.79
CA ASP A 325 26.40 19.76 9.99
C ASP A 325 26.50 20.62 8.72
N ARG A 326 25.47 20.56 7.86
CA ARG A 326 25.42 21.30 6.60
C ARG A 326 24.05 21.90 6.38
N ARG A 327 24.03 23.20 6.07
CA ARG A 327 22.80 23.92 5.71
C ARG A 327 22.59 23.88 4.20
N MET A 328 21.34 23.68 3.80
CA MET A 328 20.87 23.84 2.42
C MET A 328 20.35 25.25 2.22
N MET A 329 20.51 25.78 1.02
CA MET A 329 19.98 27.09 0.69
C MET A 329 19.20 27.02 -0.61
N ILE A 330 18.06 27.71 -0.64
CA ILE A 330 17.33 27.98 -1.88
C ILE A 330 18.21 28.84 -2.77
N TYR A 331 18.55 28.30 -3.93
CA TYR A 331 19.17 29.05 -5.01
C TYR A 331 18.11 29.74 -5.86
N SER A 332 17.05 29.01 -6.21
CA SER A 332 15.90 29.51 -6.97
C SER A 332 14.58 29.07 -6.37
N GLY A 333 13.62 29.99 -6.24
CA GLY A 333 12.26 29.76 -5.76
C GLY A 333 11.22 30.09 -6.84
N TYR A 334 10.16 30.80 -6.49
CA TYR A 334 9.16 31.25 -7.47
C TYR A 334 9.79 32.03 -8.63
N ARG A 335 9.32 31.74 -9.85
CA ARG A 335 9.63 32.48 -11.08
C ARG A 335 8.35 32.73 -11.85
N SER A 336 8.10 33.98 -12.25
CA SER A 336 6.94 34.31 -13.09
C SER A 336 7.06 33.69 -14.48
N TYR A 337 5.96 33.62 -15.21
CA TYR A 337 5.94 33.17 -16.61
C TYR A 337 6.96 33.92 -17.47
N GLU A 338 6.99 35.25 -17.39
CA GLU A 338 7.88 36.12 -18.18
C GLU A 338 9.35 35.95 -17.78
N THR A 339 9.60 35.70 -16.49
CA THR A 339 10.95 35.41 -15.99
C THR A 339 11.45 34.09 -16.55
N GLU A 340 10.59 33.07 -16.58
CA GLU A 340 10.89 31.78 -17.18
C GLU A 340 11.15 31.89 -18.67
N GLU A 341 10.30 32.64 -19.40
CA GLU A 341 10.46 32.88 -20.83
C GLU A 341 11.80 33.54 -21.13
N SER A 342 12.13 34.60 -20.39
CA SER A 342 13.41 35.32 -20.54
C SER A 342 14.62 34.43 -20.26
N LEU A 343 14.53 33.58 -19.23
CA LEU A 343 15.58 32.63 -18.90
C LEU A 343 15.74 31.58 -20.00
N TYR A 344 14.63 31.00 -20.47
CA TYR A 344 14.64 29.98 -21.52
C TYR A 344 15.29 30.52 -22.80
N GLN A 345 14.93 31.73 -23.23
CA GLN A 345 15.57 32.38 -24.38
C GLN A 345 17.06 32.63 -24.17
N THR A 346 17.47 32.98 -22.95
CA THR A 346 18.89 33.14 -22.60
C THR A 346 19.65 31.81 -22.69
N ILE A 347 19.03 30.71 -22.24
CA ILE A 347 19.62 29.37 -22.29
C ILE A 347 19.74 28.91 -23.75
N ILE A 348 18.71 29.08 -24.58
CA ILE A 348 18.79 28.77 -26.02
C ILE A 348 19.94 29.56 -26.66
N ALA A 349 19.97 30.88 -26.49
CA ALA A 349 21.01 31.72 -27.09
C ALA A 349 22.43 31.34 -26.63
N ALA A 350 22.59 30.83 -25.41
CA ALA A 350 23.89 30.38 -24.91
C ALA A 350 24.31 28.98 -25.44
N ASN A 351 23.37 28.19 -25.94
CA ASN A 351 23.60 26.82 -26.42
C ASN A 351 23.53 26.67 -27.94
N THR A 352 23.10 27.70 -28.68
CA THR A 352 23.12 27.75 -30.16
C THR A 352 24.39 28.46 -30.66
N PRO A 353 25.26 27.81 -31.46
CA PRO A 353 26.44 28.45 -32.06
C PRO A 353 26.08 29.57 -33.05
N GLU A 354 26.87 30.65 -33.09
CA GLU A 354 26.64 31.82 -33.97
C GLU A 354 26.68 31.53 -35.49
N GLU A 355 27.07 30.33 -35.95
CA GLU A 355 27.40 30.07 -37.37
C GLU A 355 26.28 29.44 -38.23
N THR A 356 25.08 29.16 -37.70
CA THR A 356 23.98 28.61 -38.50
C THR A 356 22.66 29.35 -38.28
N GLU A 357 22.61 30.63 -38.67
CA GLU A 357 21.37 31.43 -38.74
C GLU A 357 20.28 30.81 -39.65
N SER A 358 20.60 29.79 -40.45
CA SER A 358 19.64 29.25 -41.42
C SER A 358 18.70 28.17 -40.90
N GLU A 359 19.04 27.41 -39.87
CA GLU A 359 18.18 26.37 -39.31
C GLU A 359 18.55 26.22 -37.82
N GLN A 360 17.73 26.79 -36.92
CA GLN A 360 17.72 26.33 -35.53
C GLN A 360 17.35 24.86 -35.58
N ASP A 361 18.35 23.99 -35.47
CA ASP A 361 18.16 22.55 -35.58
C ASP A 361 17.20 22.11 -34.47
N GLU A 362 16.17 21.34 -34.83
CA GLU A 362 15.23 20.73 -33.87
C GLU A 362 16.02 20.01 -32.75
N THR A 363 17.17 19.43 -33.11
CA THR A 363 18.11 18.77 -32.21
C THR A 363 18.63 19.65 -31.05
N GLU A 364 18.93 20.93 -31.28
CA GLU A 364 19.44 21.83 -30.23
C GLU A 364 18.34 22.23 -29.23
N THR A 365 17.13 22.47 -29.76
CA THR A 365 15.96 22.77 -28.93
C THR A 365 15.58 21.59 -28.05
N VAL A 366 15.70 20.36 -28.57
CA VAL A 366 15.50 19.12 -27.80
C VAL A 366 16.47 19.01 -26.62
N ILE A 367 17.75 19.34 -26.83
CA ILE A 367 18.75 19.31 -25.75
C ILE A 367 18.39 20.34 -24.67
N VAL A 368 18.04 21.56 -25.03
CA VAL A 368 17.64 22.59 -24.06
C VAL A 368 16.37 22.17 -23.32
N ASP A 369 15.36 21.67 -24.03
CA ASP A 369 14.11 21.18 -23.44
C ASP A 369 14.34 19.99 -22.49
N SER A 370 15.47 19.30 -22.55
CA SER A 370 15.79 18.18 -21.66
C SER A 370 16.13 18.59 -20.22
N PHE A 371 16.46 19.86 -20.00
CA PHE A 371 16.86 20.39 -18.69
C PHE A 371 16.31 21.79 -18.38
N ALA A 372 15.72 22.48 -19.35
CA ALA A 372 15.07 23.78 -19.19
C ALA A 372 13.59 23.70 -19.57
N SER A 373 12.75 24.39 -18.81
CA SER A 373 11.31 24.43 -19.06
C SER A 373 10.94 25.64 -19.89
N ARG A 374 10.01 25.48 -20.83
CA ARG A 374 9.36 26.63 -21.48
C ARG A 374 8.43 27.32 -20.48
N ALA A 375 8.11 28.59 -20.73
CA ALA A 375 7.18 29.33 -19.90
C ALA A 375 5.81 28.62 -19.86
N GLY A 376 5.21 28.55 -18.67
CA GLY A 376 3.99 27.76 -18.41
C GLY A 376 4.28 26.29 -18.06
N ALA A 377 5.36 25.69 -18.56
CA ALA A 377 5.75 24.31 -18.23
C ALA A 377 6.67 24.20 -16.99
N SER A 378 7.08 25.33 -16.41
CA SER A 378 8.01 25.37 -15.27
C SER A 378 7.28 25.31 -13.94
N GLU A 379 7.62 24.30 -13.14
CA GLU A 379 7.06 24.17 -11.78
C GLU A 379 7.45 25.32 -10.87
N HIS A 380 8.49 26.12 -11.19
CA HIS A 380 8.82 27.32 -10.41
C HIS A 380 7.70 28.37 -10.43
N GLN A 381 6.84 28.38 -11.44
CA GLN A 381 5.68 29.29 -11.48
C GLN A 381 4.62 28.91 -10.44
N THR A 382 4.67 27.70 -9.88
CA THR A 382 3.78 27.28 -8.79
C THR A 382 4.19 27.84 -7.42
N GLY A 383 5.43 28.30 -7.27
CA GLY A 383 6.01 28.61 -5.96
C GLY A 383 6.24 27.39 -5.06
N LEU A 384 6.01 26.16 -5.56
CA LEU A 384 6.21 24.89 -4.87
C LEU A 384 7.54 24.22 -5.23
N ALA A 385 8.19 24.64 -6.31
CA ALA A 385 9.49 24.13 -6.73
C ALA A 385 10.65 24.98 -6.22
N ILE A 386 11.74 24.31 -5.85
CA ILE A 386 12.98 24.92 -5.40
C ILE A 386 14.18 24.28 -6.10
N ASP A 387 15.13 25.12 -6.48
CA ASP A 387 16.50 24.67 -6.73
C ASP A 387 17.30 24.90 -5.44
N VAL A 388 17.94 23.85 -4.94
CA VAL A 388 18.65 23.88 -3.65
C VAL A 388 20.13 23.57 -3.84
N LEU A 389 20.98 24.27 -3.10
CA LEU A 389 22.41 24.04 -3.09
C LEU A 389 22.97 24.01 -1.68
N GLN A 390 24.09 23.32 -1.51
CA GLN A 390 24.94 23.45 -0.33
C GLN A 390 26.02 24.50 -0.63
N LYS A 391 26.35 25.35 0.34
CA LYS A 391 27.42 26.35 0.16
C LYS A 391 28.72 25.69 -0.33
N GLY A 392 29.27 26.23 -1.43
CA GLY A 392 30.50 25.75 -2.05
C GLY A 392 30.33 24.66 -3.11
N TYR A 393 29.10 24.28 -3.45
CA TYR A 393 28.80 23.34 -4.51
C TYR A 393 28.00 24.04 -5.62
N SER A 394 28.33 23.72 -6.88
CA SER A 394 27.54 24.12 -8.04
C SER A 394 26.35 23.18 -8.28
N HIS A 395 25.47 23.55 -9.22
CA HIS A 395 24.38 22.70 -9.71
C HIS A 395 24.89 21.32 -10.20
N GLN A 396 26.04 21.29 -10.88
CA GLN A 396 26.63 20.05 -11.39
C GLN A 396 27.17 19.16 -10.25
N GLU A 397 27.67 19.76 -9.17
CA GLU A 397 28.34 19.06 -8.08
C GLU A 397 27.41 18.75 -6.90
N PHE A 398 26.19 19.31 -6.86
CA PHE A 398 25.30 19.17 -5.70
C PHE A 398 25.05 17.71 -5.31
N HIS A 399 24.91 16.82 -6.29
CA HIS A 399 24.71 15.38 -6.08
C HIS A 399 25.84 14.69 -5.28
N GLU A 400 27.03 15.29 -5.20
CA GLU A 400 28.18 14.78 -4.46
C GLU A 400 28.20 15.23 -3.00
N CYS A 401 27.35 16.20 -2.63
CA CYS A 401 27.38 16.81 -1.30
C CYS A 401 26.60 15.99 -0.26
N ARG A 402 26.95 16.19 1.02
CA ARG A 402 26.30 15.50 2.14
C ARG A 402 24.84 15.86 2.27
N SER A 403 24.48 17.12 2.03
CA SER A 403 23.10 17.58 2.06
C SER A 403 22.24 16.89 1.00
N SER A 404 22.73 16.74 -0.24
CA SER A 404 21.99 16.03 -1.30
C SER A 404 21.72 14.57 -0.92
N SER A 405 22.74 13.84 -0.45
CA SER A 405 22.57 12.46 0.04
C SER A 405 21.60 12.34 1.23
N TRP A 406 21.50 13.37 2.07
CA TRP A 406 20.55 13.42 3.17
C TRP A 406 19.12 13.71 2.65
N MET A 407 18.96 14.67 1.74
CA MET A 407 17.66 14.99 1.13
C MET A 407 17.06 13.82 0.36
N GLU A 408 17.87 13.07 -0.41
CA GLU A 408 17.39 11.88 -1.10
C GLU A 408 16.71 10.88 -0.16
N LYS A 409 17.06 10.89 1.14
CA LYS A 409 16.46 10.03 2.16
C LYS A 409 15.32 10.72 2.89
N HIS A 410 15.47 12.00 3.26
CA HIS A 410 14.61 12.66 4.25
C HIS A 410 13.69 13.75 3.70
N ALA A 411 13.88 14.23 2.46
CA ALA A 411 13.08 15.34 1.93
C ALA A 411 11.56 15.09 1.98
N HIS A 412 11.15 13.83 1.78
CA HIS A 412 9.75 13.41 1.82
C HIS A 412 9.07 13.63 3.17
N GLU A 413 9.82 13.53 4.28
CA GLU A 413 9.34 13.76 5.65
C GLU A 413 8.89 15.22 5.84
N TYR A 414 9.39 16.12 4.98
CA TYR A 414 9.06 17.54 4.94
C TYR A 414 8.21 17.89 3.71
N GLY A 415 7.65 16.90 3.00
CA GLY A 415 6.78 17.13 1.86
C GLY A 415 7.47 17.47 0.54
N TYR A 416 8.78 17.29 0.45
CA TYR A 416 9.55 17.51 -0.78
C TYR A 416 9.92 16.19 -1.47
N ILE A 417 9.81 16.18 -2.79
CA ILE A 417 10.31 15.09 -3.66
C ILE A 417 11.47 15.58 -4.51
N LEU A 418 12.43 14.69 -4.79
CA LEU A 418 13.36 14.89 -5.89
C LEU A 418 12.57 14.75 -7.19
N ARG A 419 12.27 15.86 -7.85
CA ARG A 419 11.27 15.91 -8.92
C ARG A 419 11.68 15.17 -10.18
N TYR A 420 12.99 15.19 -10.49
CA TYR A 420 13.58 14.59 -11.68
C TYR A 420 14.68 13.60 -11.28
N PRO A 421 14.30 12.38 -10.84
CA PRO A 421 15.25 11.36 -10.39
C PRO A 421 15.94 10.64 -11.56
N LYS A 422 17.01 9.89 -11.24
CA LYS A 422 17.75 9.08 -12.23
C LYS A 422 16.83 8.03 -12.87
N SER A 423 17.06 7.77 -14.16
CA SER A 423 16.36 6.74 -14.92
C SER A 423 14.84 6.92 -15.01
N ARG A 424 14.32 8.15 -14.85
CA ARG A 424 12.90 8.48 -14.98
C ARG A 424 12.60 9.53 -16.06
N ALA A 425 13.60 9.87 -16.89
CA ALA A 425 13.47 10.91 -17.91
C ALA A 425 12.39 10.59 -18.96
N PHE A 426 12.19 9.31 -19.27
CA PHE A 426 11.12 8.82 -20.15
C PHE A 426 9.69 9.03 -19.59
N ILE A 427 9.56 9.34 -18.28
CA ILE A 427 8.28 9.67 -17.64
C ILE A 427 8.16 11.18 -17.45
N THR A 428 9.19 11.81 -16.89
CA THR A 428 9.15 13.23 -16.50
C THR A 428 9.37 14.18 -17.68
N GLY A 429 10.01 13.70 -18.75
CA GLY A 429 10.49 14.52 -19.86
C GLY A 429 11.74 15.34 -19.55
N TYR A 430 12.37 15.13 -18.39
CA TYR A 430 13.60 15.83 -17.98
C TYR A 430 14.66 14.82 -17.53
N TYR A 431 15.92 15.08 -17.86
CA TYR A 431 17.04 14.30 -17.33
C TYR A 431 17.15 14.46 -15.80
N TYR A 432 18.03 13.68 -15.18
CA TYR A 432 18.29 13.77 -13.75
C TYR A 432 18.75 15.18 -13.35
N ILE A 433 18.00 15.84 -12.46
CA ILE A 433 18.33 17.16 -11.92
C ILE A 433 18.42 17.05 -10.40
N SER A 434 19.64 16.87 -9.90
CA SER A 434 19.91 16.52 -8.48
C SER A 434 19.48 17.58 -7.46
N TYR A 435 19.38 18.84 -7.88
CA TYR A 435 19.12 20.00 -7.04
C TYR A 435 17.68 20.49 -7.10
N HIS A 436 16.83 19.94 -7.98
CA HIS A 436 15.47 20.42 -8.18
C HIS A 436 14.48 19.58 -7.36
N TYR A 437 13.84 20.21 -6.38
CA TYR A 437 12.88 19.58 -5.48
C TYR A 437 11.52 20.27 -5.59
N ARG A 438 10.46 19.46 -5.48
CA ARG A 438 9.07 19.90 -5.58
C ARG A 438 8.34 19.61 -4.28
N TYR A 439 7.71 20.63 -3.70
CA TYR A 439 6.80 20.49 -2.57
C TYR A 439 5.44 19.98 -3.04
N VAL A 440 4.94 18.96 -2.36
CA VAL A 440 3.67 18.28 -2.65
C VAL A 440 2.88 17.95 -1.38
N GLY A 441 3.36 18.37 -0.21
CA GLY A 441 2.85 17.94 1.10
C GLY A 441 3.45 16.61 1.58
N VAL A 442 3.46 16.40 2.89
CA VAL A 442 4.14 15.26 3.55
C VAL A 442 3.58 13.91 3.10
N LYS A 443 2.24 13.76 3.07
CA LYS A 443 1.58 12.50 2.69
C LYS A 443 1.91 12.12 1.22
N PRO A 444 1.66 12.98 0.20
CA PRO A 444 2.04 12.66 -1.18
C PRO A 444 3.54 12.39 -1.36
N ALA A 445 4.41 13.18 -0.73
CA ALA A 445 5.85 12.98 -0.85
C ALA A 445 6.31 11.64 -0.26
N THR A 446 5.70 11.23 0.85
CA THR A 446 6.00 9.95 1.51
C THR A 446 5.59 8.76 0.64
N ILE A 447 4.40 8.82 0.03
CA ILE A 447 3.93 7.82 -0.94
C ILE A 447 4.94 7.71 -2.09
N MET A 448 5.26 8.84 -2.73
CA MET A 448 6.21 8.86 -3.86
C MET A 448 7.58 8.33 -3.46
N LYS A 449 8.07 8.64 -2.25
CA LYS A 449 9.33 8.11 -1.74
C LYS A 449 9.29 6.59 -1.54
N THR A 450 8.24 6.08 -0.91
CA THR A 450 8.09 4.66 -0.55
C THR A 450 8.04 3.78 -1.81
N TYR A 451 7.32 4.22 -2.84
CA TYR A 451 7.15 3.46 -4.09
C TYR A 451 8.12 3.87 -5.20
N ASN A 452 9.00 4.84 -4.92
CA ASN A 452 9.93 5.42 -5.88
C ASN A 452 9.21 5.99 -7.12
N TRP A 453 8.06 6.63 -6.93
CA TRP A 453 7.25 7.25 -7.97
C TRP A 453 7.64 8.71 -8.24
N THR A 454 7.44 9.12 -9.48
CA THR A 454 7.44 10.51 -9.94
C THR A 454 6.09 11.19 -9.66
N LEU A 455 6.03 12.53 -9.82
CA LEU A 455 4.76 13.25 -9.71
C LEU A 455 3.77 12.86 -10.81
N GLU A 456 4.26 12.54 -12.01
CA GLU A 456 3.47 11.99 -13.10
C GLU A 456 2.81 10.66 -12.70
N GLU A 457 3.62 9.71 -12.21
CA GLU A 457 3.13 8.41 -11.72
C GLU A 457 2.13 8.55 -10.56
N TYR A 458 2.34 9.54 -9.69
CA TYR A 458 1.38 9.88 -8.64
C TYR A 458 0.08 10.45 -9.25
N ASN A 459 0.15 11.40 -10.17
CA ASN A 459 -1.05 11.99 -10.77
C ASN A 459 -1.88 10.98 -11.56
N LEU A 460 -1.26 9.99 -12.22
CA LEU A 460 -1.99 8.90 -12.92
C LEU A 460 -2.89 8.08 -12.00
N LEU A 461 -2.58 8.05 -10.71
CA LEU A 461 -3.26 7.25 -9.70
C LEU A 461 -4.24 8.08 -8.87
N PHE A 462 -3.90 9.33 -8.58
CA PHE A 462 -4.61 10.15 -7.59
C PHE A 462 -5.39 11.33 -8.19
N ASN A 463 -5.26 11.62 -9.48
CA ASN A 463 -5.98 12.68 -10.20
C ASN A 463 -6.57 12.14 -11.51
#